data_AF-A0A929WES5-F1
#
_entry.id   AF-A0A929WES5-F1
#
_cell.length_a   1.000
_cell.length_b   1.000
_cell.length_c   1.000
_cell.angle_alpha   90.00
_cell.angle_beta   90.00
_cell.angle_gamma   90.00
#
_symmetry.space_group_name_H-M   'P 1'
#
loop_
_entity.id
_entity.type
_entity.pdbx_description
1 polymer ?
#
loop_
_entity_poly.entity_id
_entity_poly.type
_entity_poly.pdbx_seq_one_letter_code
_entity_poly.pdbx_strand_id
1 'polypeptide(L)'
;IQLPRVENRVPDAMLDASLPYTYVKSPLALHTEATLPIDDIVGGVHFNDTINSASLNLRTVLEETNEKRLPKPNMLLLVRADQVDHFFAHEQMPDGVTSFVATLDNHSTANSKATYGYRFDNIGRLVAYLREERNRGAGVTAGDTETERKAKWRAWEQAHPNWNKVVLLPVTGEYSKTTDARTGNPVRTLVRVMNAFDLSSVRLEGGTTGQVDLSVVYSRFKK
;
A
#
# COMPACT_ATOMS: atom_id res chain seq x y z
N ILE A 1 -33.52 34.98 -13.82
CA ILE A 1 -33.03 33.77 -14.51
C ILE A 1 -31.99 33.14 -13.60
N GLN A 2 -32.26 31.97 -13.01
CA GLN A 2 -31.26 31.22 -12.25
C GLN A 2 -30.39 30.45 -13.25
N LEU A 3 -29.07 30.65 -13.20
CA LEU A 3 -28.14 29.89 -14.01
C LEU A 3 -27.96 28.48 -13.41
N PRO A 4 -27.79 27.44 -14.24
CA PRO A 4 -27.42 26.12 -13.74
C PRO A 4 -26.05 26.19 -13.05
N ARG A 5 -25.97 25.64 -11.83
CA ARG A 5 -24.72 25.45 -11.09
C ARG A 5 -24.29 23.99 -11.25
N VAL A 6 -23.04 23.77 -11.64
CA VAL A 6 -22.41 22.45 -11.69
C VAL A 6 -21.34 22.43 -10.60
N GLU A 7 -21.42 21.49 -9.68
CA GLU A 7 -20.42 21.26 -8.62
C GLU A 7 -19.88 19.84 -8.75
N ASN A 8 -18.55 19.69 -8.65
CA ASN A 8 -17.90 18.38 -8.60
C ASN A 8 -17.45 18.14 -7.15
N ARG A 9 -18.24 17.38 -6.38
CA ARG A 9 -17.94 17.03 -4.99
C ARG A 9 -18.07 15.52 -4.81
N VAL A 10 -17.08 14.92 -4.16
CA VAL A 10 -17.16 13.53 -3.70
C VAL A 10 -18.19 13.46 -2.57
N PRO A 11 -19.18 12.55 -2.62
CA PRO A 11 -20.15 12.40 -1.53
C PRO A 11 -19.46 12.10 -0.20
N ASP A 12 -19.83 12.81 0.87
CA ASP A 12 -19.19 12.66 2.19
C ASP A 12 -19.28 11.24 2.74
N ALA A 13 -20.38 10.53 2.43
CA ALA A 13 -20.57 9.13 2.80
C ALA A 13 -19.48 8.19 2.22
N MET A 14 -18.80 8.57 1.13
CA MET A 14 -17.70 7.78 0.57
C MET A 14 -16.37 7.98 1.31
N LEU A 15 -16.26 9.03 2.13
CA LEU A 15 -15.07 9.40 2.90
C LEU A 15 -15.22 9.05 4.39
N ASP A 16 -16.30 8.37 4.77
CA ASP A 16 -16.57 7.99 6.15
C ASP A 16 -15.64 6.86 6.61
N ALA A 17 -14.77 7.18 7.57
CA ALA A 17 -13.80 6.25 8.15
C ALA A 17 -14.42 5.14 9.03
N SER A 18 -15.72 5.25 9.37
CA SER A 18 -16.47 4.22 10.09
C SER A 18 -16.85 3.03 9.21
N LEU A 19 -16.82 3.21 7.88
CA LEU A 19 -17.13 2.14 6.93
C LEU A 19 -16.09 1.01 7.01
N PRO A 20 -16.50 -0.26 6.84
CA PRO A 20 -15.60 -1.42 6.81
C PRO A 20 -14.84 -1.54 5.47
N TYR A 21 -14.81 -0.47 4.67
CA TYR A 21 -14.13 -0.45 3.38
C TYR A 21 -13.73 0.96 2.95
N THR A 22 -12.81 1.03 2.00
CA THR A 22 -12.35 2.27 1.35
C THR A 22 -12.46 2.13 -0.17
N TYR A 23 -12.34 3.24 -0.90
CA TYR A 23 -12.51 3.28 -2.34
C TYR A 23 -11.22 3.65 -3.06
N VAL A 24 -10.95 2.94 -4.15
CA VAL A 24 -9.95 3.32 -5.15
C VAL A 24 -10.63 3.46 -6.51
N LYS A 25 -10.52 4.65 -7.13
CA LYS A 25 -11.19 5.01 -8.38
C LYS A 25 -10.27 5.78 -9.34
N SER A 26 -10.47 5.54 -10.63
CA SER A 26 -9.76 6.18 -11.75
C SER A 26 -10.75 6.73 -12.80
N PRO A 27 -10.42 7.81 -13.55
CA PRO A 27 -9.17 8.59 -13.55
C PRO A 27 -9.06 9.60 -12.39
N LEU A 28 -8.15 9.31 -11.44
CA LEU A 28 -7.49 10.20 -10.45
C LEU A 28 -8.31 11.09 -9.49
N ALA A 29 -9.20 10.57 -8.64
CA ALA A 29 -9.64 11.41 -7.50
C ALA A 29 -9.91 10.71 -6.16
N LEU A 30 -10.01 9.39 -6.12
CA LEU A 30 -10.27 8.69 -4.86
C LEU A 30 -9.30 7.54 -4.67
N HIS A 31 -8.50 7.65 -3.63
CA HIS A 31 -7.47 6.68 -3.28
C HIS A 31 -7.57 6.36 -1.79
N THR A 32 -6.96 5.23 -1.43
CA THR A 32 -6.90 4.80 -0.03
C THR A 32 -5.56 5.23 0.57
N GLU A 33 -5.61 5.90 1.70
CA GLU A 33 -4.47 6.09 2.59
C GLU A 33 -4.50 4.99 3.66
N ALA A 34 -3.35 4.37 3.93
CA ALA A 34 -3.20 3.37 4.96
C ALA A 34 -2.06 3.76 5.90
N THR A 35 -2.32 3.63 7.20
CA THR A 35 -1.33 3.84 8.26
C THR A 35 -0.75 2.49 8.66
N LEU A 36 0.56 2.33 8.52
CA LEU A 36 1.25 1.10 8.90
C LEU A 36 1.46 1.06 10.43
N PRO A 37 1.11 -0.05 11.11
CA PRO A 37 1.29 -0.20 12.56
C PRO A 37 2.75 -0.53 12.90
N ILE A 38 3.67 0.38 12.57
CA ILE A 38 5.11 0.17 12.73
C ILE A 38 5.47 -0.10 14.21
N ASP A 39 4.82 0.59 15.15
CA ASP A 39 5.04 0.36 16.58
C ASP A 39 4.72 -1.07 17.04
N ASP A 40 3.68 -1.69 16.51
CA ASP A 40 3.32 -3.05 16.87
C ASP A 40 4.28 -4.07 16.25
N ILE A 41 4.87 -3.74 15.10
CA ILE A 41 5.78 -4.61 14.36
C ILE A 41 7.21 -4.57 14.91
N VAL A 42 7.71 -3.37 15.23
CA VAL A 42 9.12 -3.19 15.64
C VAL A 42 9.28 -2.71 17.09
N GLY A 43 8.19 -2.44 17.79
CA GLY A 43 8.21 -2.03 19.19
C GLY A 43 8.29 -3.20 20.17
N GLY A 44 8.47 -2.87 21.44
CA GLY A 44 8.42 -3.81 22.57
C GLY A 44 9.32 -5.04 22.38
N VAL A 45 8.69 -6.22 22.38
CA VAL A 45 9.38 -7.53 22.34
C VAL A 45 10.13 -7.75 21.02
N HIS A 46 9.69 -7.12 19.92
CA HIS A 46 10.27 -7.30 18.59
C HIS A 46 11.34 -6.27 18.23
N PHE A 47 11.70 -5.37 19.17
CA PHE A 47 12.69 -4.32 18.91
C PHE A 47 14.05 -4.84 18.45
N ASN A 48 14.50 -5.96 19.02
CA ASN A 48 15.77 -6.60 18.66
C ASN A 48 15.60 -7.73 17.63
N ASP A 49 14.36 -8.03 17.22
CA ASP A 49 14.11 -9.08 16.24
C ASP A 49 14.38 -8.52 14.82
N THR A 50 14.83 -9.40 13.91
CA THR A 50 15.04 -9.05 12.51
C THR A 50 13.82 -9.43 11.68
N ILE A 51 13.32 -8.52 10.85
CA ILE A 51 12.20 -8.79 9.93
C ILE A 51 12.75 -9.52 8.70
N ASN A 52 12.29 -10.76 8.46
CA ASN A 52 12.69 -11.52 7.26
C ASN A 52 11.75 -11.23 6.09
N SER A 53 10.45 -11.17 6.36
CA SER A 53 9.42 -10.91 5.36
C SER A 53 8.23 -10.25 6.01
N ALA A 54 7.57 -9.36 5.28
CA ALA A 54 6.25 -8.87 5.65
C ALA A 54 5.40 -8.74 4.39
N SER A 55 4.14 -9.18 4.48
CA SER A 55 3.17 -9.16 3.40
C SER A 55 1.92 -8.43 3.83
N LEU A 56 1.46 -7.49 3.01
CA LEU A 56 0.17 -6.81 3.18
C LEU A 56 -0.80 -7.34 2.13
N ASN A 57 -1.95 -7.85 2.58
CA ASN A 57 -3.00 -8.32 1.69
C ASN A 57 -4.26 -7.47 1.85
N LEU A 58 -4.67 -6.81 0.76
CA LEU A 58 -5.85 -5.97 0.69
C LEU A 58 -6.92 -6.66 -0.13
N ARG A 59 -7.92 -7.20 0.54
CA ARG A 59 -9.03 -7.90 -0.11
C ARG A 59 -10.03 -6.89 -0.67
N THR A 60 -10.71 -7.28 -1.75
CA THR A 60 -11.81 -6.49 -2.29
C THR A 60 -13.13 -6.92 -1.66
N VAL A 61 -14.02 -5.95 -1.42
CA VAL A 61 -15.36 -6.24 -0.92
C VAL A 61 -16.15 -7.00 -1.98
N LEU A 62 -16.82 -8.07 -1.57
CA LEU A 62 -17.76 -8.77 -2.43
C LEU A 62 -18.99 -7.89 -2.68
N GLU A 63 -19.17 -7.50 -3.92
CA GLU A 63 -20.35 -6.74 -4.35
C GLU A 63 -21.55 -7.69 -4.55
N GLU A 64 -22.74 -7.30 -4.11
CA GLU A 64 -23.94 -8.15 -4.13
C GLU A 64 -24.60 -8.25 -5.52
N THR A 65 -24.52 -7.20 -6.36
CA THR A 65 -25.21 -7.16 -7.67
C THR A 65 -24.26 -6.87 -8.82
N ASN A 66 -24.45 -7.51 -9.98
CA ASN A 66 -23.59 -7.35 -11.16
C ASN A 66 -23.94 -6.12 -12.03
N GLU A 67 -25.01 -5.41 -11.71
CA GLU A 67 -25.48 -4.30 -12.55
C GLU A 67 -24.59 -3.07 -12.36
N LYS A 68 -24.07 -2.53 -13.47
CA LYS A 68 -23.29 -1.28 -13.54
C LYS A 68 -21.98 -1.28 -12.73
N ARG A 69 -21.25 -2.40 -12.72
CA ARG A 69 -19.89 -2.46 -12.15
C ARG A 69 -18.87 -1.83 -13.09
N LEU A 70 -18.09 -0.89 -12.58
CA LEU A 70 -16.85 -0.49 -13.22
C LEU A 70 -15.83 -1.64 -13.06
N PRO A 71 -14.91 -1.82 -14.02
CA PRO A 71 -13.84 -2.80 -13.87
C PRO A 71 -12.99 -2.45 -12.64
N LYS A 72 -12.47 -3.49 -11.97
CA LYS A 72 -11.48 -3.29 -10.91
C LYS A 72 -10.14 -2.87 -11.55
N PRO A 73 -9.36 -1.96 -10.93
CA PRO A 73 -8.01 -1.66 -11.38
C PRO A 73 -7.18 -2.94 -11.50
N ASN A 74 -6.44 -3.12 -12.60
CA ASN A 74 -5.62 -4.33 -12.72
C ASN A 74 -4.37 -4.28 -11.83
N MET A 75 -3.87 -3.08 -11.53
CA MET A 75 -2.65 -2.87 -10.76
C MET A 75 -2.85 -1.71 -9.78
N LEU A 76 -2.37 -1.90 -8.55
CA LEU A 76 -2.25 -0.87 -7.54
C LEU A 76 -0.78 -0.61 -7.24
N LEU A 77 -0.44 0.66 -7.09
CA LEU A 77 0.82 1.14 -6.57
C LEU A 77 0.62 1.46 -5.09
N LEU A 78 1.45 0.87 -4.24
CA LEU A 78 1.67 1.31 -2.88
C LEU A 78 2.92 2.18 -2.87
N VAL A 79 2.78 3.42 -2.47
CA VAL A 79 3.89 4.38 -2.34
C VAL A 79 3.72 5.15 -1.04
N ARG A 80 4.82 5.60 -0.42
CA ARG A 80 4.70 6.48 0.75
C ARG A 80 3.98 7.78 0.40
N ALA A 81 3.21 8.29 1.35
CA ALA A 81 2.40 9.50 1.16
C ALA A 81 3.24 10.73 0.77
N ASP A 82 4.46 10.85 1.27
CA ASP A 82 5.40 11.94 0.96
C ASP A 82 6.11 11.79 -0.40
N GLN A 83 6.07 10.62 -1.02
CA GLN A 83 6.77 10.32 -2.28
C GLN A 83 5.83 10.23 -3.49
N VAL A 84 4.51 10.35 -3.30
CA VAL A 84 3.52 10.24 -4.38
C VAL A 84 3.86 11.19 -5.54
N ASP A 85 3.99 12.48 -5.26
CA ASP A 85 4.21 13.49 -6.30
C ASP A 85 5.55 13.28 -6.99
N HIS A 86 6.60 13.00 -6.21
CA HIS A 86 7.94 12.75 -6.72
C HIS A 86 7.98 11.54 -7.65
N PHE A 87 7.27 10.46 -7.29
CA PHE A 87 7.21 9.21 -8.06
C PHE A 87 6.69 9.45 -9.47
N PHE A 88 5.56 10.15 -9.62
CA PHE A 88 4.98 10.40 -10.94
C PHE A 88 5.69 11.53 -11.71
N ALA A 89 6.12 12.59 -11.03
CA ALA A 89 6.80 13.71 -11.68
C ALA A 89 8.15 13.31 -12.31
N HIS A 90 8.84 12.32 -11.73
CA HIS A 90 10.12 11.82 -12.23
C HIS A 90 10.03 10.45 -12.90
N GLU A 91 8.81 9.96 -13.20
CA GLU A 91 8.58 8.66 -13.83
C GLU A 91 9.32 7.50 -13.15
N GLN A 92 9.32 7.51 -11.82
CA GLN A 92 10.04 6.50 -11.04
C GLN A 92 9.43 5.12 -11.24
N MET A 93 10.29 4.10 -11.18
CA MET A 93 9.87 2.72 -11.14
C MET A 93 9.76 2.24 -9.68
N PRO A 94 8.86 1.28 -9.39
CA PRO A 94 8.78 0.66 -8.08
C PRO A 94 10.15 0.08 -7.66
N ASP A 95 10.67 0.56 -6.54
CA ASP A 95 12.01 0.25 -6.03
C ASP A 95 12.04 -0.99 -5.12
N GLY A 96 10.88 -1.46 -4.65
CA GLY A 96 10.77 -2.55 -3.69
C GLY A 96 11.27 -2.19 -2.29
N VAL A 97 11.37 -0.89 -1.99
CA VAL A 97 11.76 -0.37 -0.67
C VAL A 97 10.72 0.63 -0.18
N THR A 98 10.48 1.69 -0.95
CA THR A 98 9.52 2.76 -0.63
C THR A 98 8.26 2.69 -1.49
N SER A 99 8.31 1.92 -2.58
CA SER A 99 7.26 1.79 -3.58
C SER A 99 7.13 0.35 -4.09
N PHE A 100 5.90 -0.11 -4.24
CA PHE A 100 5.57 -1.50 -4.57
C PHE A 100 4.35 -1.55 -5.48
N VAL A 101 4.29 -2.55 -6.35
CA VAL A 101 3.10 -2.79 -7.18
C VAL A 101 2.50 -4.14 -6.85
N ALA A 102 1.18 -4.21 -6.88
CA ALA A 102 0.43 -5.45 -6.78
C ALA A 102 -0.58 -5.51 -7.92
N THR A 103 -0.70 -6.67 -8.55
CA THR A 103 -1.76 -6.94 -9.53
C THR A 103 -2.95 -7.58 -8.85
N LEU A 104 -4.15 -7.31 -9.35
CA LEU A 104 -5.37 -7.92 -8.85
C LEU A 104 -5.30 -9.45 -9.00
N ASP A 105 -5.44 -10.17 -7.89
CA ASP A 105 -5.63 -11.62 -7.92
C ASP A 105 -7.08 -11.95 -8.27
N ASN A 106 -7.35 -12.16 -9.55
CA ASN A 106 -8.64 -12.60 -10.06
C ASN A 106 -8.58 -14.04 -10.63
N HIS A 107 -7.48 -14.77 -10.43
CA HIS A 107 -7.25 -16.02 -11.10
C HIS A 107 -7.76 -17.20 -10.27
N SER A 108 -8.90 -17.77 -10.68
CA SER A 108 -9.39 -19.02 -10.10
C SER A 108 -8.85 -20.22 -10.87
N THR A 109 -8.36 -21.23 -10.16
CA THR A 109 -8.07 -22.56 -10.73
C THR A 109 -9.11 -23.57 -10.24
N ALA A 110 -9.06 -24.81 -10.75
CA ALA A 110 -9.89 -25.90 -10.22
C ALA A 110 -9.65 -26.17 -8.73
N ASN A 111 -8.45 -25.86 -8.21
CA ASN A 111 -8.01 -26.19 -6.86
C ASN A 111 -7.87 -24.97 -5.94
N SER A 112 -8.09 -23.76 -6.46
CA SER A 112 -7.94 -22.52 -5.68
C SER A 112 -8.89 -21.46 -6.21
N LYS A 113 -9.75 -20.97 -5.33
CA LYS A 113 -10.69 -19.89 -5.67
C LYS A 113 -9.93 -18.56 -5.71
N ALA A 114 -10.29 -17.71 -6.68
CA ALA A 114 -9.79 -16.33 -6.71
C ALA A 114 -10.14 -15.61 -5.40
N THR A 115 -9.13 -15.00 -4.77
CA THR A 115 -9.34 -14.25 -3.52
C THR A 115 -9.78 -12.81 -3.75
N TYR A 116 -9.68 -12.30 -4.99
CA TYR A 116 -10.01 -10.93 -5.38
C TYR A 116 -9.41 -9.91 -4.41
N GLY A 117 -8.08 -9.79 -4.45
CA GLY A 117 -7.32 -8.88 -3.60
C GLY A 117 -6.02 -8.42 -4.24
N TYR A 118 -5.32 -7.53 -3.56
CA TYR A 118 -4.00 -7.04 -3.92
C TYR A 118 -3.02 -7.41 -2.82
N ARG A 119 -2.05 -8.24 -3.19
CA ARG A 119 -1.04 -8.75 -2.27
C ARG A 119 0.30 -8.10 -2.53
N PHE A 120 0.85 -7.48 -1.49
CA PHE A 120 2.17 -6.86 -1.48
C PHE A 120 3.11 -7.71 -0.62
N ASP A 121 3.81 -8.67 -1.24
CA ASP A 121 4.56 -9.72 -0.54
C ASP A 121 5.85 -9.27 0.17
N ASN A 122 6.44 -8.16 -0.25
CA ASN A 122 7.81 -7.78 0.13
C ASN A 122 7.90 -6.43 0.86
N ILE A 123 6.88 -6.06 1.61
CA ILE A 123 6.85 -4.78 2.34
C ILE A 123 7.73 -4.78 3.60
N GLY A 124 8.40 -5.89 3.94
CA GLY A 124 9.33 -5.94 5.08
C GLY A 124 10.46 -4.91 4.98
N ARG A 125 10.91 -4.63 3.75
CA ARG A 125 11.92 -3.58 3.47
C ARG A 125 11.39 -2.18 3.78
N LEU A 126 10.11 -1.92 3.48
CA LEU A 126 9.45 -0.66 3.83
C LEU A 126 9.39 -0.47 5.33
N VAL A 127 8.94 -1.49 6.07
CA VAL A 127 8.86 -1.43 7.54
C VAL A 127 10.24 -1.18 8.15
N ALA A 128 11.27 -1.87 7.66
CA ALA A 128 12.65 -1.65 8.10
C ALA A 128 13.13 -0.22 7.77
N TYR A 129 12.84 0.28 6.58
CA TYR A 129 13.16 1.65 6.18
C TYR A 129 12.53 2.68 7.12
N LEU A 130 11.23 2.54 7.40
CA LEU A 130 10.49 3.44 8.29
C LEU A 130 11.00 3.40 9.73
N ARG A 131 11.33 2.21 10.23
CA ARG A 131 11.99 2.03 11.53
C ARG A 131 13.30 2.81 11.60
N GLU A 132 14.16 2.65 10.60
CA GLU A 132 15.49 3.28 10.60
C GLU A 132 15.41 4.80 10.44
N GLU A 133 14.54 5.29 9.57
CA GLU A 133 14.26 6.73 9.41
C GLU A 133 13.79 7.33 10.73
N ARG A 134 12.83 6.70 11.40
CA ARG A 134 12.34 7.15 12.71
C ARG A 134 13.43 7.11 13.77
N ASN A 135 14.18 6.01 13.89
CA ASN A 135 15.24 5.87 14.91
C ASN A 135 16.35 6.90 14.71
N ARG A 136 16.77 7.11 13.45
CA ARG A 136 17.78 8.09 13.08
C ARG A 136 17.29 9.51 13.34
N GLY A 137 16.08 9.83 12.89
CA GLY A 137 15.48 11.15 13.04
C GLY A 137 15.17 11.52 14.49
N ALA A 138 14.77 10.54 15.30
CA ALA A 138 14.50 10.71 16.73
C ALA A 138 15.78 10.69 17.60
N GLY A 139 16.95 10.37 17.04
CA GLY A 139 18.21 10.29 17.79
C GLY A 139 18.22 9.16 18.82
N VAL A 140 17.64 8.01 18.48
CA VAL A 140 17.63 6.82 19.35
C VAL A 140 19.01 6.16 19.32
N THR A 141 19.54 5.87 20.50
CA THR A 141 20.81 5.16 20.68
C THR A 141 20.61 3.76 21.26
N ALA A 142 21.58 2.87 21.05
CA ALA A 142 21.52 1.49 21.56
C ALA A 142 21.46 1.39 23.09
N GLY A 143 21.83 2.46 23.81
CA GLY A 143 21.79 2.53 25.28
C GLY A 143 20.46 3.02 25.86
N ASP A 144 19.56 3.55 25.04
CA ASP A 144 18.30 4.14 25.53
C ASP A 144 17.37 3.06 26.09
N THR A 145 16.70 3.35 27.20
CA THR A 145 15.60 2.53 27.72
C THR A 145 14.38 2.58 26.80
N GLU A 146 13.47 1.61 26.92
CA GLU A 146 12.24 1.61 26.10
C GLU A 146 11.39 2.87 26.31
N THR A 147 11.35 3.38 27.54
CA THR A 147 10.61 4.61 27.89
C THR A 147 11.21 5.84 27.23
N GLU A 148 12.54 5.97 27.22
CA GLU A 148 13.24 7.08 26.56
C GLU A 148 13.05 7.01 25.03
N ARG A 149 13.12 5.81 24.45
CA ARG A 149 12.88 5.61 23.00
C ARG A 149 11.48 6.04 22.61
N LYS A 150 10.47 5.59 23.35
CA LYS A 150 9.06 5.97 23.12
C LYS A 150 8.85 7.48 23.21
N ALA A 151 9.50 8.15 24.16
CA ALA A 151 9.43 9.60 24.27
C ALA A 151 10.07 10.31 23.07
N LYS A 152 11.25 9.86 22.63
CA LYS A 152 11.94 10.39 21.44
C LYS A 152 11.14 10.16 20.16
N TRP A 153 10.60 8.96 19.95
CA TRP A 153 9.72 8.65 18.83
C TRP A 153 8.51 9.58 18.80
N ARG A 154 7.80 9.72 19.92
CA ARG A 154 6.61 10.58 20.00
C ARG A 154 6.91 12.04 19.61
N ALA A 155 8.05 12.58 20.03
CA ALA A 155 8.45 13.94 19.66
C ALA A 155 8.74 14.07 18.16
N TRP A 156 9.43 13.09 17.58
CA TRP A 156 9.75 13.07 16.14
C TRP A 156 8.52 12.86 15.26
N GLU A 157 7.62 11.97 15.66
CA GLU A 157 6.39 11.64 14.93
C GLU A 157 5.43 12.82 14.83
N GLN A 158 5.39 13.69 15.85
CA GLN A 158 4.62 14.95 15.80
C GLN A 158 5.11 15.89 14.70
N ALA A 159 6.40 15.90 14.41
CA ALA A 159 6.97 16.70 13.33
C ALA A 159 6.81 16.04 11.94
N HIS A 160 6.52 14.74 11.89
CA HIS A 160 6.45 13.96 10.65
C HIS A 160 5.14 13.16 10.55
N PRO A 161 3.97 13.79 10.50
CA PRO A 161 2.67 13.09 10.62
C PRO A 161 2.37 12.05 9.53
N ASN A 162 3.09 12.07 8.41
CA ASN A 162 2.91 11.15 7.28
C ASN A 162 3.97 10.04 7.21
N TRP A 163 4.88 9.94 8.19
CA TRP A 163 6.02 9.03 8.16
C TRP A 163 5.62 7.55 7.95
N ASN A 164 4.56 7.09 8.61
CA ASN A 164 4.08 5.71 8.53
C ASN A 164 2.89 5.54 7.58
N LYS A 165 2.65 6.53 6.71
CA LYS A 165 1.50 6.53 5.81
C LYS A 165 1.89 6.13 4.40
N VAL A 166 1.06 5.29 3.80
CA VAL A 166 1.17 4.86 2.41
C VAL A 166 -0.12 5.13 1.67
N VAL A 167 -0.01 5.39 0.38
CA VAL A 167 -1.12 5.68 -0.51
C VAL A 167 -1.21 4.56 -1.54
N LEU A 168 -2.44 4.11 -1.78
CA LEU A 168 -2.78 3.07 -2.74
C LEU A 168 -3.44 3.70 -3.96
N LEU A 169 -2.71 3.69 -5.08
CA LEU A 169 -3.11 4.37 -6.30
C LEU A 169 -3.38 3.37 -7.42
N PRO A 170 -4.46 3.55 -8.21
CA PRO A 170 -4.66 2.77 -9.42
C PRO A 170 -3.65 3.23 -10.47
N VAL A 171 -2.90 2.29 -11.01
CA VAL A 171 -1.84 2.55 -11.99
C VAL A 171 -1.93 1.61 -13.18
N THR A 172 -1.36 2.04 -14.30
CA THR A 172 -1.21 1.22 -15.51
C THR A 172 0.28 0.96 -15.73
N GLY A 173 0.62 -0.31 -15.96
CA GLY A 173 1.98 -0.74 -16.22
C GLY A 173 2.22 -0.97 -17.71
N GLU A 174 3.29 -0.40 -18.26
CA GLU A 174 3.79 -0.77 -19.59
C GLU A 174 4.84 -1.87 -19.46
N TYR A 175 4.76 -2.87 -20.34
CA TYR A 175 5.64 -4.03 -20.31
C TYR A 175 6.36 -4.20 -21.63
N SER A 176 7.68 -4.39 -21.55
CA SER A 176 8.46 -4.92 -22.67
C SER A 176 8.32 -6.45 -22.71
N LYS A 177 8.13 -6.98 -23.92
CA LYS A 177 8.12 -8.43 -24.19
C LYS A 177 9.43 -8.79 -24.85
N THR A 178 10.24 -9.56 -24.16
CA THR A 178 11.46 -10.17 -24.72
C THR A 178 11.30 -11.68 -24.73
N THR A 179 12.19 -12.38 -25.42
CA THR A 179 12.22 -13.84 -25.42
C THR A 179 13.48 -14.28 -24.70
N ASP A 180 13.34 -15.16 -23.70
CA ASP A 180 14.48 -15.77 -23.03
C ASP A 180 15.28 -16.60 -24.05
N ALA A 181 16.55 -16.23 -24.25
CA ALA A 181 17.39 -16.84 -25.29
C ALA A 181 17.69 -18.34 -25.06
N ARG A 182 17.53 -18.83 -23.83
CA ARG A 182 17.82 -20.24 -23.47
C ARG A 182 16.58 -21.11 -23.53
N THR A 183 15.41 -20.57 -23.20
CA THR A 183 14.16 -21.34 -23.07
C THR A 183 13.12 -21.03 -24.14
N GLY A 184 13.30 -19.96 -24.92
CA GLY A 184 12.34 -19.51 -25.92
C GLY A 184 11.05 -18.95 -25.33
N ASN A 185 10.95 -18.84 -24.00
CA ASN A 185 9.74 -18.38 -23.33
C ASN A 185 9.63 -16.85 -23.36
N PRO A 186 8.41 -16.30 -23.50
CA PRO A 186 8.20 -14.86 -23.41
C PRO A 186 8.44 -14.36 -21.98
N VAL A 187 9.30 -13.36 -21.85
CA VAL A 187 9.58 -12.63 -20.61
C VAL A 187 8.89 -11.28 -20.69
N ARG A 188 8.05 -10.99 -19.69
CA ARG A 188 7.39 -9.69 -19.53
C ARG A 188 8.10 -8.90 -18.44
N THR A 189 8.72 -7.80 -18.83
CA THR A 189 9.40 -6.89 -17.88
C THR A 189 8.62 -5.59 -17.80
N LEU A 190 8.22 -5.21 -16.59
CA LEU A 190 7.61 -3.89 -16.35
C LEU A 190 8.67 -2.82 -16.65
N VAL A 191 8.35 -1.88 -17.55
CA VAL A 191 9.28 -0.81 -17.99
C VAL A 191 8.79 0.58 -17.62
N ARG A 192 7.49 0.75 -17.33
CA ARG A 192 6.93 2.03 -16.91
C ARG A 192 5.70 1.83 -16.03
N VAL A 193 5.51 2.71 -15.05
CA VAL A 193 4.30 2.82 -14.26
C VAL A 193 3.72 4.20 -14.45
N MET A 194 2.46 4.27 -14.86
CA MET A 194 1.73 5.51 -15.11
C MET A 194 0.46 5.55 -14.27
N ASN A 195 -0.08 6.75 -14.08
CA ASN A 195 -1.42 6.89 -13.52
C ASN A 195 -2.44 6.13 -14.38
N ALA A 196 -3.37 5.44 -13.72
CA ALA A 196 -4.50 4.86 -14.44
C ALA A 196 -5.42 6.00 -14.91
N PHE A 197 -5.76 5.99 -16.20
CA PHE A 197 -6.75 6.89 -16.79
C PHE A 197 -8.04 6.18 -17.20
N ASP A 198 -8.05 4.84 -17.16
CA ASP A 198 -9.21 4.03 -17.48
C ASP A 198 -10.25 4.11 -16.36
N LEU A 199 -11.53 4.10 -16.75
CA LEU A 199 -12.63 4.13 -15.79
C LEU A 199 -12.65 2.83 -14.98
N SER A 200 -12.23 2.88 -13.72
CA SER A 200 -12.18 1.72 -12.84
C SER A 200 -12.55 2.09 -11.40
N SER A 201 -13.07 1.10 -10.66
CA SER A 201 -13.47 1.27 -9.27
C SER A 201 -13.34 -0.04 -8.52
N VAL A 202 -12.84 0.05 -7.29
CA VAL A 202 -12.83 -1.09 -6.36
C VAL A 202 -13.07 -0.60 -4.93
N ARG A 203 -13.78 -1.41 -4.15
CA ARG A 203 -13.85 -1.27 -2.69
C ARG A 203 -12.83 -2.22 -2.08
N LEU A 204 -11.95 -1.69 -1.25
CA LEU A 204 -10.98 -2.46 -0.48
C LEU A 204 -11.50 -2.63 0.93
N GLU A 205 -11.50 -3.85 1.44
CA GLU A 205 -11.77 -4.12 2.86
C GLU A 205 -10.79 -3.32 3.71
N GLY A 206 -11.29 -2.64 4.74
CA GLY A 206 -10.49 -1.72 5.53
C GLY A 206 -11.33 -0.83 6.44
N GLY A 207 -10.79 0.33 6.81
CA GLY A 207 -11.45 1.22 7.77
C GLY A 207 -11.31 0.76 9.22
N THR A 208 -11.96 1.47 10.15
CA THR A 208 -11.81 1.23 11.60
C THR A 208 -12.29 -0.15 12.08
N THR A 209 -13.07 -0.85 11.27
CA THR A 209 -13.70 -2.14 11.61
C THR A 209 -13.31 -3.29 10.66
N GLY A 210 -12.70 -2.99 9.52
CA GLY A 210 -12.28 -4.00 8.56
C GLY A 210 -10.98 -4.68 8.96
N GLN A 211 -10.90 -6.00 8.79
CA GLN A 211 -9.67 -6.77 9.02
C GLN A 211 -8.74 -6.64 7.81
N VAL A 212 -7.64 -5.92 7.98
CA VAL A 212 -6.54 -5.88 7.00
C VAL A 212 -5.47 -6.87 7.42
N ASP A 213 -5.14 -7.81 6.54
CA ASP A 213 -4.17 -8.87 6.82
C ASP A 213 -2.73 -8.35 6.60
N LEU A 214 -2.01 -8.08 7.70
CA LEU A 214 -0.58 -7.79 7.70
C LEU A 214 0.18 -8.93 8.38
N SER A 215 0.91 -9.72 7.58
CA SER A 215 1.72 -10.84 8.07
C SER A 215 3.18 -10.44 8.17
N VAL A 216 3.83 -10.69 9.31
CA VAL A 216 5.26 -10.41 9.52
C VAL A 216 5.95 -11.66 10.07
N VAL A 217 7.09 -12.01 9.50
CA VAL A 217 7.93 -13.13 9.93
C VAL A 217 9.25 -12.59 10.50
N TYR A 218 9.55 -12.99 11.73
CA TYR A 218 10.73 -12.54 12.47
C TYR A 218 11.77 -13.65 12.63
N SER A 219 13.03 -13.26 12.70
CA SER A 219 14.13 -14.07 13.25
C SER A 219 14.51 -13.53 14.61
N ARG A 220 14.49 -14.40 15.64
CA ARG A 220 14.98 -14.11 16.99
C ARG A 220 16.24 -14.92 17.26
N PHE A 221 17.34 -14.23 17.56
CA PHE A 221 18.56 -14.89 18.03
C PHE A 221 18.40 -15.24 19.51
N LYS A 222 18.55 -16.52 19.88
CA LYS A 222 18.67 -16.91 21.28
C LYS A 222 20.02 -16.38 21.79
N LYS A 223 19.96 -15.56 22.84
CA LYS A 223 21.13 -15.22 23.66
C LYS A 223 21.49 -16.39 24.54
#